data_AF-A0A2I0J4B9-F1
#
_entry.id   AF-A0A2I0J4B9-F1
#
_cell.length_a   1.000
_cell.length_b   1.000
_cell.length_c   1.000
_cell.angle_alpha   90.00
_cell.angle_beta   90.00
_cell.angle_gamma   90.00
#
_symmetry.space_group_name_H-M   'P 1'
#
loop_
_entity.id
_entity.type
_entity.pdbx_description
1 polymer ?
#
loop_
_entity_poly.entity_id
_entity_poly.type
_entity_poly.pdbx_seq_one_letter_code
_entity_poly.pdbx_strand_id
1 'polypeptide(L)'
;MATVAHANAVKSLNKSSGRRRFVFKTFSQRLEEIEIDVYKSLDNVKSEPSEGSSFFKDCLIEWRELNTAEDFISYYEEIMPLVQTLPLVLLNKEILFSKLVSRLQMKARLSLEPILRLIAALSRDLLEDFVPFLPRVVDSLVSLLKSGADREAEIIEQIFSSWSYIMMYLQKYLIRDIRHVLK
;
A
#
# COMPACT_ATOMS: atom_id res chain seq x y z
N MET A 1 -28.62 -19.61 37.30
CA MET A 1 -28.68 -18.53 36.29
C MET A 1 -27.30 -18.40 35.67
N ALA A 2 -27.17 -18.60 34.35
CA ALA A 2 -25.88 -18.45 33.68
C ALA A 2 -25.54 -16.95 33.59
N THR A 3 -24.41 -16.55 34.17
CA THR A 3 -23.90 -15.16 34.13
C THR A 3 -23.18 -14.89 32.82
N VAL A 4 -23.15 -13.62 32.39
CA VAL A 4 -22.52 -13.13 31.15
C VAL A 4 -21.05 -13.58 30.99
N ALA A 5 -20.35 -13.82 32.11
CA ALA A 5 -18.98 -14.35 32.11
C ALA A 5 -18.85 -15.75 31.45
N HIS A 6 -19.91 -16.57 31.45
CA HIS A 6 -19.91 -17.89 30.82
C HIS A 6 -20.12 -17.85 29.30
N ALA A 7 -20.56 -16.72 28.73
CA ALA A 7 -20.77 -16.58 27.30
C ALA A 7 -19.45 -16.41 26.51
N ASN A 8 -18.39 -15.92 27.15
CA ASN A 8 -17.12 -15.60 26.49
C ASN A 8 -16.24 -16.83 26.21
N ALA A 9 -16.48 -17.96 26.89
CA ALA A 9 -15.58 -19.13 26.83
C ALA A 9 -15.80 -20.07 25.63
N VAL A 10 -16.85 -19.87 24.81
CA VAL A 10 -17.31 -20.93 23.88
C VAL A 10 -16.87 -20.72 22.41
N LYS A 11 -16.15 -19.63 22.09
CA LYS A 11 -15.69 -19.35 20.71
C LYS A 11 -14.23 -18.89 20.63
N SER A 12 -13.33 -19.48 21.40
CA SER A 12 -11.90 -19.27 21.16
C SER A 12 -11.44 -20.04 19.91
N LEU A 13 -10.71 -19.38 19.01
CA LEU A 13 -10.10 -20.05 17.85
C LEU A 13 -9.20 -21.19 18.31
N ASN A 14 -9.22 -22.30 17.58
CA ASN A 14 -8.26 -23.36 17.79
C ASN A 14 -6.88 -22.89 17.31
N LYS A 15 -6.05 -22.39 18.23
CA LYS A 15 -4.66 -21.99 18.00
C LYS A 15 -3.66 -23.15 18.14
N SER A 16 -4.14 -24.38 18.37
CA SER A 16 -3.26 -25.55 18.51
C SER A 16 -2.74 -26.04 17.16
N SER A 17 -1.51 -26.55 17.14
CA SER A 17 -0.81 -27.11 15.98
C SER A 17 -1.38 -28.45 15.48
N GLY A 18 -2.71 -28.61 15.54
CA GLY A 18 -3.42 -29.83 15.15
C GLY A 18 -3.61 -30.00 13.64
N ARG A 19 -4.29 -31.08 13.23
CA ARG A 19 -4.53 -31.45 11.81
C ARG A 19 -5.25 -30.39 10.95
N ARG A 20 -5.91 -29.38 11.54
CA ARG A 20 -6.64 -28.35 10.78
C ARG A 20 -5.75 -27.12 10.55
N ARG A 21 -5.06 -27.10 9.40
CA ARG A 21 -4.19 -25.99 8.98
C ARG A 21 -4.95 -24.68 8.69
N PHE A 22 -6.18 -24.78 8.19
CA PHE A 22 -6.99 -23.61 7.82
C PHE A 22 -8.17 -23.46 8.78
N VAL A 23 -8.28 -22.27 9.39
CA VAL A 23 -9.35 -21.93 10.34
C VAL A 23 -9.92 -20.59 9.92
N PHE A 24 -11.25 -20.48 9.92
CA PHE A 24 -11.94 -19.22 9.66
C PHE A 24 -11.57 -18.18 10.72
N LYS A 25 -11.20 -16.98 10.28
CA LYS A 25 -10.98 -15.81 11.13
C LYS A 25 -12.03 -14.75 10.81
N THR A 26 -12.61 -14.16 11.85
CA THR A 26 -13.51 -13.02 11.70
C THR A 26 -12.73 -11.78 11.24
N PHE A 27 -13.41 -10.81 10.64
CA PHE A 27 -12.80 -9.54 10.22
C PHE A 27 -11.97 -8.89 11.35
N SER A 28 -12.55 -8.76 12.54
CA SER A 28 -11.87 -8.15 13.70
C SER A 28 -10.60 -8.90 14.10
N GLN A 29 -10.61 -10.24 14.05
CA GLN A 29 -9.43 -11.05 14.35
C GLN A 29 -8.33 -10.89 13.32
N ARG A 30 -8.71 -10.80 12.03
CA ARG A 30 -7.74 -10.53 10.96
C ARG A 30 -7.10 -9.15 11.15
N LEU A 31 -7.89 -8.15 11.53
CA LEU A 31 -7.40 -6.80 11.77
C LEU A 31 -6.48 -6.72 13.00
N GLU A 32 -6.78 -7.46 14.06
CA GLU A 32 -5.93 -7.55 15.25
C GLU A 32 -4.57 -8.23 14.97
N GLU A 33 -4.51 -9.09 13.96
CA GLU A 33 -3.28 -9.77 13.53
C GLU A 33 -2.43 -8.93 12.55
N ILE A 34 -2.95 -7.84 12.01
CA ILE A 34 -2.18 -6.96 11.11
C ILE A 34 -1.15 -6.20 11.95
N GLU A 35 0.12 -6.49 11.70
CA GLU A 35 1.27 -5.78 12.26
C GLU A 35 2.08 -5.17 11.12
N ILE A 36 2.11 -3.83 11.05
CA ILE A 36 2.81 -3.10 9.99
C ILE A 36 4.06 -2.48 10.58
N ASP A 37 5.20 -3.15 10.39
CA ASP A 37 6.51 -2.63 10.76
C ASP A 37 7.40 -2.49 9.51
N VAL A 38 7.50 -1.27 9.00
CA VAL A 38 8.36 -0.94 7.86
C VAL A 38 9.83 -0.74 8.24
N TYR A 39 10.14 -0.58 9.52
CA TYR A 39 11.50 -0.33 10.02
C TYR A 39 12.25 -1.61 10.41
N LYS A 40 11.52 -2.63 10.86
CA LYS A 40 12.07 -3.95 11.25
C LYS A 40 11.64 -5.08 10.33
N SER A 41 11.24 -4.76 9.10
CA SER A 41 10.86 -5.81 8.14
C SER A 41 11.99 -6.84 8.01
N LEU A 42 11.62 -8.12 8.09
CA LEU A 42 12.50 -9.25 7.84
C LEU A 42 12.86 -9.39 6.36
N ASP A 43 12.16 -8.65 5.49
CA ASP A 43 12.50 -8.58 4.08
C ASP A 43 13.86 -7.90 3.91
N ASN A 44 14.70 -8.48 3.06
CA ASN A 44 15.95 -7.86 2.66
C ASN A 44 15.67 -6.44 2.18
N VAL A 45 16.42 -5.46 2.71
CA VAL A 45 16.38 -4.06 2.22
C VAL A 45 16.49 -4.12 0.71
N LYS A 46 15.44 -3.67 -0.01
CA LYS A 46 15.43 -3.68 -1.48
C LYS A 46 16.72 -3.02 -1.94
N SER A 47 17.54 -3.77 -2.69
CA SER A 47 18.80 -3.28 -3.24
C SER A 47 18.56 -1.99 -3.99
N GLU A 48 19.60 -1.17 -4.11
CA GLU A 48 19.54 -0.04 -5.03
C GLU A 48 19.14 -0.53 -6.43
N PRO A 49 18.35 0.27 -7.16
CA PRO A 49 17.93 -0.11 -8.50
C PRO A 49 19.15 -0.33 -9.38
N SER A 50 19.00 -1.18 -10.39
CA SER A 50 20.04 -1.38 -11.40
C SER A 50 20.46 -0.04 -12.03
N GLU A 51 21.71 0.06 -12.49
CA GLU A 51 22.27 1.30 -13.03
C GLU A 51 21.39 1.85 -14.17
N GLY A 52 20.88 3.07 -14.01
CA GLY A 52 19.95 3.70 -14.95
C GLY A 52 18.46 3.35 -14.78
N SER A 53 18.10 2.48 -13.83
CA SER A 53 16.71 2.19 -13.43
C SER A 53 16.22 3.13 -12.31
N SER A 54 15.02 2.89 -11.81
CA SER A 54 14.39 3.62 -10.70
C SER A 54 13.62 2.66 -9.81
N PHE A 55 13.38 3.03 -8.55
CA PHE A 55 12.60 2.19 -7.64
C PHE A 55 11.18 1.97 -8.16
N PHE A 56 10.61 2.98 -8.81
CA PHE A 56 9.31 2.91 -9.46
C PHE A 56 9.28 1.89 -10.60
N LYS A 57 10.26 1.93 -11.50
CA LYS A 57 10.34 1.01 -12.65
C LYS A 57 10.53 -0.44 -12.18
N ASP A 58 11.44 -0.67 -11.24
CA ASP A 58 11.69 -2.02 -10.73
C ASP A 58 10.43 -2.57 -10.04
N CYS A 59 9.73 -1.74 -9.27
CA CYS A 59 8.44 -2.11 -8.66
C CYS A 59 7.35 -2.39 -9.72
N LEU A 60 7.32 -1.62 -10.81
CA LEU A 60 6.36 -1.82 -11.89
C LEU A 60 6.56 -3.15 -12.62
N ILE A 61 7.82 -3.54 -12.85
CA ILE A 61 8.17 -4.82 -13.48
C ILE A 61 7.85 -5.98 -12.55
N GLU A 62 8.21 -5.87 -11.27
CA GLU A 62 7.87 -6.88 -10.24
C GLU A 62 6.36 -7.14 -10.20
N TRP A 63 5.54 -6.09 -10.14
CA TRP A 63 4.09 -6.24 -10.13
C TRP A 63 3.51 -6.70 -11.46
N ARG A 64 4.21 -6.46 -12.59
CA ARG A 64 3.81 -7.03 -13.88
C ARG A 64 3.88 -8.55 -13.90
N GLU A 65 4.82 -9.13 -13.16
CA GLU A 65 4.96 -10.58 -13.01
C GLU A 65 3.95 -11.14 -11.99
N LEU A 66 3.62 -10.39 -10.94
CA LEU A 66 2.77 -10.85 -9.84
C LEU A 66 1.27 -10.61 -10.05
N ASN A 67 0.87 -9.62 -10.86
CA ASN A 67 -0.53 -9.20 -10.98
C ASN A 67 -1.05 -9.22 -12.43
N THR A 68 -2.23 -9.81 -12.60
CA THR A 68 -2.91 -10.00 -13.90
C THR A 68 -4.24 -9.26 -13.99
N ALA A 69 -4.55 -8.35 -13.06
CA ALA A 69 -5.80 -7.61 -13.05
C ALA A 69 -5.83 -6.52 -14.14
N GLU A 70 -6.96 -6.42 -14.84
CA GLU A 70 -7.14 -5.55 -16.02
C GLU A 70 -6.74 -4.09 -15.78
N ASP A 71 -7.22 -3.47 -14.69
CA ASP A 71 -6.89 -2.08 -14.37
C ASP A 71 -5.39 -1.83 -14.21
N PHE A 72 -4.67 -2.80 -13.63
CA PHE A 72 -3.22 -2.70 -13.47
C PHE A 72 -2.50 -2.91 -14.80
N ILE A 73 -2.93 -3.87 -15.62
CA ILE A 73 -2.35 -4.09 -16.96
C ILE A 73 -2.52 -2.84 -17.83
N SER A 74 -3.72 -2.25 -17.83
CA SER A 74 -3.99 -1.00 -18.56
C SER A 74 -3.07 0.14 -18.09
N TYR A 75 -2.88 0.28 -16.77
CA TYR A 75 -1.94 1.25 -16.22
C TYR A 75 -0.49 0.98 -16.64
N TYR A 76 -0.05 -0.28 -16.58
CA TYR A 76 1.29 -0.71 -16.97
C TYR A 76 1.58 -0.36 -18.43
N GLU A 77 0.71 -0.74 -19.36
CA GLU A 77 0.89 -0.52 -20.79
C GLU A 77 1.01 0.97 -21.13
N GLU A 78 0.23 1.81 -20.44
CA GLU A 78 0.23 3.25 -20.66
C GLU A 78 1.50 3.93 -20.11
N ILE A 79 1.98 3.49 -18.94
CA ILE A 79 3.04 4.19 -18.21
C ILE A 79 4.43 3.67 -18.54
N MET A 80 4.57 2.41 -18.96
CA MET A 80 5.88 1.80 -19.23
C MET A 80 6.79 2.65 -20.13
N PRO A 81 6.32 3.29 -21.23
CA PRO A 81 7.16 4.15 -22.05
C PRO A 81 7.73 5.38 -21.32
N LEU A 82 7.06 5.85 -20.26
CA LEU A 82 7.37 7.09 -19.54
C LEU A 82 8.31 6.90 -18.35
N VAL A 83 8.62 5.66 -17.98
CA VAL A 83 9.34 5.35 -16.72
C VAL A 83 10.63 4.55 -16.95
N GLN A 84 11.19 4.64 -18.17
CA GLN A 84 12.37 3.86 -18.53
C GLN A 84 13.61 4.20 -17.69
N THR A 85 13.72 5.45 -17.22
CA THR A 85 14.83 5.96 -16.41
C THR A 85 14.31 6.92 -15.34
N LEU A 86 15.08 7.13 -14.26
CA LEU A 86 14.72 8.07 -13.19
C LEU A 86 14.44 9.51 -13.69
N PRO A 87 15.24 10.11 -14.60
CA PRO A 87 14.92 11.43 -15.15
C PRO A 87 13.55 11.50 -15.83
N LEU A 88 13.12 10.44 -16.51
CA LEU A 88 11.80 10.38 -17.13
C LEU A 88 10.68 10.28 -16.08
N VAL A 89 10.91 9.54 -14.99
CA VAL A 89 9.99 9.49 -13.84
C VAL A 89 9.81 10.88 -13.24
N LEU A 90 10.90 11.62 -13.03
CA LEU A 90 10.86 12.98 -12.48
C LEU A 90 10.15 13.97 -13.43
N LEU A 91 10.40 13.85 -14.75
CA LEU A 91 9.75 14.69 -15.76
C LEU A 91 8.22 14.46 -15.81
N ASN A 92 7.79 13.22 -15.70
CA ASN A 92 6.39 12.82 -15.86
C ASN A 92 5.63 12.68 -14.53
N LYS A 93 6.20 13.10 -13.39
CA LYS A 93 5.66 12.87 -12.04
C LYS A 93 4.18 13.17 -11.87
N GLU A 94 3.71 14.29 -12.45
CA GLU A 94 2.30 14.72 -12.38
C GLU A 94 1.35 13.74 -13.08
N ILE A 95 1.76 13.23 -14.25
CA ILE A 95 1.00 12.28 -15.06
C ILE A 95 0.95 10.94 -14.35
N LEU A 96 2.11 10.45 -13.89
CA LEU A 96 2.24 9.20 -13.15
C LEU A 96 1.34 9.22 -11.91
N PHE A 97 1.48 10.26 -11.10
CA PHE A 97 0.73 10.42 -9.86
C PHE A 97 -0.78 10.49 -10.11
N SER A 98 -1.22 11.33 -11.05
CA SER A 98 -2.64 11.51 -11.34
C SER A 98 -3.30 10.22 -11.82
N LYS A 99 -2.59 9.41 -12.62
CA LYS A 99 -3.09 8.12 -13.10
C LYS A 99 -3.14 7.07 -12.00
N LEU A 100 -2.12 6.97 -11.13
CA LEU A 100 -2.15 6.08 -9.97
C LEU A 100 -3.35 6.36 -9.08
N VAL A 101 -3.53 7.63 -8.70
CA VAL A 101 -4.64 8.05 -7.84
C VAL A 101 -6.00 7.75 -8.46
N SER A 102 -6.16 7.94 -9.78
CA SER A 102 -7.41 7.63 -10.47
C SER A 102 -7.83 6.16 -10.42
N ARG A 103 -6.88 5.25 -10.15
CA ARG A 103 -7.09 3.81 -10.04
C ARG A 103 -7.38 3.34 -8.62
N LEU A 104 -7.29 4.21 -7.61
CA LEU A 104 -7.66 3.92 -6.21
C LEU A 104 -9.18 3.88 -6.04
N GLN A 105 -9.81 2.85 -6.61
CA GLN A 105 -11.25 2.63 -6.56
C GLN A 105 -11.59 1.17 -6.28
N MET A 106 -12.70 0.93 -5.57
CA MET A 106 -13.13 -0.44 -5.24
C MET A 106 -13.51 -1.30 -6.46
N LYS A 107 -13.85 -0.68 -7.60
CA LYS A 107 -14.06 -1.42 -8.85
C LYS A 107 -12.78 -2.14 -9.31
N ALA A 108 -11.62 -1.56 -8.99
CA ALA A 108 -10.29 -2.05 -9.31
C ALA A 108 -9.63 -2.79 -8.13
N ARG A 109 -10.41 -3.43 -7.24
CA ARG A 109 -9.90 -4.01 -5.99
C ARG A 109 -8.69 -4.94 -6.15
N LEU A 110 -8.65 -5.71 -7.25
CA LEU A 110 -7.56 -6.67 -7.54
C LEU A 110 -6.26 -5.99 -7.97
N SER A 111 -6.32 -4.69 -8.28
CA SER A 111 -5.21 -3.85 -8.68
C SER A 111 -4.78 -2.88 -7.56
N LEU A 112 -5.47 -2.85 -6.42
CA LEU A 112 -5.17 -1.87 -5.37
C LEU A 112 -3.77 -2.07 -4.78
N GLU A 113 -3.38 -3.30 -4.49
CA GLU A 113 -2.05 -3.58 -3.95
C GLU A 113 -0.91 -3.07 -4.84
N PRO A 114 -0.82 -3.44 -6.14
CA PRO A 114 0.25 -2.93 -6.99
C PRO A 114 0.20 -1.41 -7.12
N ILE A 115 -0.99 -0.80 -7.23
CA ILE A 115 -1.12 0.66 -7.33
C ILE A 115 -0.63 1.35 -6.05
N LEU A 116 -1.00 0.84 -4.87
CA LEU A 116 -0.54 1.36 -3.58
C LEU A 116 0.97 1.19 -3.40
N ARG A 117 1.54 0.07 -3.82
CA ARG A 117 2.99 -0.17 -3.79
C ARG A 117 3.75 0.75 -4.75
N LEU A 118 3.19 1.03 -5.93
CA LEU A 118 3.74 1.98 -6.88
C LEU A 118 3.72 3.41 -6.37
N ILE A 119 2.68 3.84 -5.66
CA ILE A 119 2.66 5.17 -5.01
C ILE A 119 3.78 5.27 -3.97
N ALA A 120 4.01 4.23 -3.16
CA ALA A 120 5.11 4.19 -2.22
C ALA A 120 6.48 4.23 -2.92
N ALA A 121 6.67 3.45 -4.00
CA ALA A 121 7.90 3.47 -4.79
C ALA A 121 8.15 4.84 -5.44
N LEU A 122 7.10 5.49 -5.97
CA LEU A 122 7.18 6.85 -6.53
C LEU A 122 7.62 7.85 -5.45
N SER A 123 7.09 7.75 -4.23
CA SER A 123 7.50 8.64 -3.13
C SER A 123 8.99 8.48 -2.77
N ARG A 124 9.54 7.27 -2.93
CA ARG A 124 10.97 6.99 -2.70
C ARG A 124 11.87 7.62 -3.77
N ASP A 125 11.44 7.59 -5.04
CA ASP A 125 12.19 8.22 -6.14
C ASP A 125 12.12 9.76 -6.08
N LEU A 126 10.95 10.31 -5.75
CA LEU A 126 10.72 11.77 -5.77
C LEU A 126 11.17 12.48 -4.49
N LEU A 127 11.09 11.82 -3.33
CA LEU A 127 11.49 12.38 -2.04
C LEU A 127 10.79 13.72 -1.75
N GLU A 128 11.54 14.83 -1.63
CA GLU A 128 11.00 16.16 -1.32
C GLU A 128 9.95 16.61 -2.34
N ASP A 129 10.15 16.29 -3.62
CA ASP A 129 9.22 16.59 -4.70
C ASP A 129 7.87 15.85 -4.56
N PHE A 130 7.80 14.84 -3.70
CA PHE A 130 6.56 14.11 -3.44
C PHE A 130 5.66 14.82 -2.40
N VAL A 131 6.22 15.67 -1.55
CA VAL A 131 5.50 16.31 -0.44
C VAL A 131 4.22 17.04 -0.89
N PRO A 132 4.21 17.80 -2.01
CA PRO A 132 2.99 18.46 -2.50
C PRO A 132 1.84 17.50 -2.87
N PHE A 133 2.14 16.23 -3.15
CA PHE A 133 1.14 15.22 -3.50
C PHE A 133 0.46 14.57 -2.29
N LEU A 134 1.03 14.70 -1.09
CA LEU A 134 0.54 14.02 0.11
C LEU A 134 -0.94 14.30 0.43
N PRO A 135 -1.45 15.55 0.38
CA PRO A 135 -2.86 15.79 0.64
C PRO A 135 -3.77 14.99 -0.30
N ARG A 136 -3.42 14.96 -1.59
CA ARG A 136 -4.19 14.22 -2.60
C ARG A 136 -4.08 12.70 -2.43
N VAL A 137 -2.95 12.18 -1.95
CA VAL A 137 -2.84 10.77 -1.54
C VAL A 137 -3.81 10.48 -0.40
N VAL A 138 -3.74 11.26 0.69
CA VAL A 138 -4.57 11.06 1.88
C VAL A 138 -6.06 11.13 1.53
N ASP A 139 -6.48 12.15 0.77
CA ASP A 139 -7.88 12.29 0.33
C ASP A 139 -8.35 11.05 -0.45
N SER A 140 -7.48 10.51 -1.31
CA SER A 140 -7.78 9.33 -2.12
C SER A 140 -7.86 8.06 -1.27
N LEU A 141 -6.97 7.89 -0.28
CA LEU A 141 -7.03 6.77 0.66
C LEU A 141 -8.29 6.84 1.53
N VAL A 142 -8.65 8.03 2.03
CA VAL A 142 -9.87 8.23 2.81
C VAL A 142 -11.11 7.98 1.95
N SER A 143 -11.13 8.44 0.70
CA SER A 143 -12.21 8.16 -0.25
C SER A 143 -12.34 6.65 -0.50
N LEU A 144 -11.22 5.96 -0.70
CA LEU A 144 -11.19 4.51 -0.91
C LEU A 144 -11.77 3.76 0.31
N LEU A 145 -11.35 4.12 1.53
CA LEU A 145 -11.90 3.57 2.78
C LEU A 145 -13.41 3.79 2.88
N LYS A 146 -13.89 5.01 2.62
CA LYS A 146 -15.34 5.33 2.61
C LYS A 146 -16.14 4.58 1.54
N SER A 147 -15.49 4.11 0.47
CA SER A 147 -16.13 3.40 -0.62
C SER A 147 -16.28 1.89 -0.40
N GLY A 148 -15.90 1.38 0.77
CA GLY A 148 -16.08 -0.01 1.17
C GLY A 148 -14.80 -0.79 1.44
N ALA A 149 -13.62 -0.19 1.24
CA ALA A 149 -12.34 -0.82 1.58
C ALA A 149 -12.21 -1.05 3.10
N ASP A 150 -12.94 -0.30 3.93
CA ASP A 150 -13.01 -0.46 5.39
C ASP A 150 -13.57 -1.83 5.83
N ARG A 151 -14.13 -2.62 4.91
CA ARG A 151 -14.69 -3.96 5.18
C ARG A 151 -13.75 -5.10 4.77
N GLU A 152 -12.63 -4.80 4.11
CA GLU A 152 -11.69 -5.77 3.59
C GLU A 152 -10.34 -5.61 4.32
N ALA A 153 -10.03 -6.56 5.21
CA ALA A 153 -8.84 -6.49 6.06
C ALA A 153 -7.55 -6.42 5.23
N GLU A 154 -7.48 -7.16 4.12
CA GLU A 154 -6.35 -7.13 3.19
C GLU A 154 -6.13 -5.75 2.57
N ILE A 155 -7.20 -5.07 2.15
CA ILE A 155 -7.08 -3.73 1.55
C ILE A 155 -6.64 -2.72 2.61
N ILE A 156 -7.16 -2.82 3.83
CA ILE A 156 -6.71 -2.00 4.97
C ILE A 156 -5.21 -2.19 5.19
N GLU A 157 -4.73 -3.44 5.26
CA GLU A 157 -3.32 -3.76 5.40
C GLU A 157 -2.48 -3.13 4.27
N GLN A 158 -2.93 -3.27 3.02
CA GLN A 158 -2.25 -2.71 1.84
C GLN A 158 -2.16 -1.17 1.90
N ILE A 159 -3.25 -0.50 2.30
CA ILE A 159 -3.33 0.96 2.45
C ILE A 159 -2.33 1.43 3.51
N PHE A 160 -2.41 0.86 4.71
CA PHE A 160 -1.55 1.29 5.82
C PHE A 160 -0.10 0.89 5.61
N SER A 161 0.18 -0.23 4.94
CA SER A 161 1.53 -0.63 4.55
C SER A 161 2.13 0.39 3.58
N SER A 162 1.42 0.73 2.51
CA SER A 162 1.86 1.74 1.55
C SER A 162 2.06 3.10 2.22
N TRP A 163 1.10 3.55 3.03
CA TRP A 163 1.23 4.80 3.78
C TRP A 163 2.44 4.81 4.71
N SER A 164 2.69 3.72 5.42
CA SER A 164 3.84 3.59 6.33
C SER A 164 5.17 3.69 5.56
N TYR A 165 5.27 3.08 4.38
CA TYR A 165 6.45 3.24 3.53
C TYR A 165 6.64 4.68 3.05
N ILE A 166 5.57 5.36 2.61
CA ILE A 166 5.64 6.77 2.22
C ILE A 166 6.14 7.62 3.39
N MET A 167 5.59 7.45 4.59
CA MET A 167 6.02 8.16 5.79
C MET A 167 7.48 7.87 6.14
N MET A 168 7.91 6.61 6.04
CA MET A 168 9.30 6.21 6.28
C MET A 168 10.27 6.88 5.30
N TYR A 169 9.94 6.93 4.00
CA TYR A 169 10.80 7.58 3.00
C TYR A 169 10.86 9.10 3.17
N LEU A 170 9.74 9.70 3.57
CA LEU A 170 9.61 11.15 3.68
C LEU A 170 9.94 11.72 5.05
N GLN A 171 10.19 10.88 6.07
CA GLN A 171 10.36 11.29 7.47
C GLN A 171 11.25 12.53 7.65
N LYS A 172 12.38 12.62 6.93
CA LYS A 172 13.33 13.73 7.04
C LYS A 172 12.80 15.06 6.48
N TYR A 173 11.87 15.01 5.53
CA TYR A 173 11.23 16.18 4.92
C TYR A 173 10.02 16.62 5.73
N LEU A 174 9.24 15.69 6.26
CA LEU A 174 8.03 16.00 7.04
C LEU A 174 8.36 16.70 8.36
N ILE A 175 9.51 16.42 8.97
CA ILE A 175 9.96 17.10 10.21
C ILE A 175 10.09 18.62 10.00
N ARG A 176 10.40 19.08 8.78
CA ARG A 176 10.53 20.50 8.47
C ARG A 176 9.17 21.20 8.32
N ASP A 177 8.15 20.47 7.88
CA ASP A 177 6.83 20.99 7.51
C ASP A 177 5.65 20.22 8.13
N ILE A 178 5.76 19.86 9.41
CA ILE A 178 4.76 19.08 10.16
C ILE A 178 3.32 19.65 10.03
N ARG A 179 3.18 20.98 9.93
CA ARG A 179 1.86 21.64 9.85
C ARG A 179 1.11 21.37 8.55
N HIS A 180 1.80 21.01 7.47
CA HIS A 180 1.17 20.68 6.18
C HIS A 180 0.68 19.22 6.14
N VAL A 181 1.26 18.36 6.97
CA VAL A 181 0.94 16.91 7.01
C VAL A 181 -0.25 16.61 7.93
N LEU A 182 -0.43 17.40 8.99
CA LEU A 182 -1.42 17.16 10.05
C LEU A 182 -2.71 17.98 9.93
N LYS A 183 -2.99 18.57 8.76
CA LYS A 183 -4.21 19.36 8.53
C LYS A 183 -5.35 18.54 7.97
#